data_AF-A0A6I9N052-F1
#
_entry.id   AF-A0A6I9N052-F1
#
_cell.length_a   1.000
_cell.length_b   1.000
_cell.length_c   1.000
_cell.angle_alpha   90.00
_cell.angle_beta   90.00
_cell.angle_gamma   90.00
#
_symmetry.space_group_name_H-M   'P 1'
#
loop_
_entity.id
_entity.type
_entity.pdbx_description
1 polymer ?
#
loop_
_entity_poly.entity_id
_entity_poly.type
_entity_poly.pdbx_seq_one_letter_code
_entity_poly.pdbx_strand_id
1 'polypeptide(L)'
;MSQLSGTMSRCAKDLVGFAIMFFIIFLAYAQLAYLVFGTQVNDFSTFQASIFTQFRIILRDFEFSEIEESNPVLGPIYFTTFVFFIVFILMNMFLAIINDTYSEVKADMSQQRSEMEMTDLIKK
;
A
#
# COMPACT_ATOMS: atom_id res chain seq x y z
N MET A 1 -25.81 -6.75 2.25
CA MET A 1 -24.68 -7.65 2.55
C MET A 1 -24.04 -8.25 1.28
N SER A 2 -24.79 -8.60 0.22
CA SER A 2 -24.21 -9.16 -1.03
C SER A 2 -23.48 -8.14 -1.92
N GLN A 3 -23.89 -6.86 -1.92
CA GLN A 3 -23.26 -5.82 -2.75
C GLN A 3 -21.80 -5.52 -2.35
N LEU A 4 -21.52 -5.35 -1.05
CA LEU A 4 -20.12 -5.17 -0.58
C LEU A 4 -19.22 -6.35 -0.98
N SER A 5 -19.74 -7.58 -0.95
CA SER A 5 -18.99 -8.79 -1.31
C SER A 5 -18.69 -8.85 -2.82
N GLY A 6 -19.67 -8.49 -3.66
CA GLY A 6 -19.49 -8.42 -5.12
C GLY A 6 -18.51 -7.32 -5.55
N THR A 7 -18.55 -6.16 -4.90
CA THR A 7 -17.59 -5.07 -5.12
C THR A 7 -16.18 -5.48 -4.70
N MET A 8 -16.01 -6.04 -3.49
CA MET A 8 -14.71 -6.49 -2.98
C MET A 8 -14.07 -7.54 -3.89
N SER A 9 -14.86 -8.44 -4.48
CA SER A 9 -14.36 -9.46 -5.39
C SER A 9 -13.90 -8.89 -6.74
N ARG A 10 -14.49 -7.78 -7.21
CA ARG A 10 -14.11 -7.13 -8.47
C ARG A 10 -12.77 -6.41 -8.33
N CYS A 11 -12.55 -5.64 -7.26
CA CYS A 11 -11.27 -4.96 -7.02
C CYS A 11 -10.17 -5.83 -6.43
N ALA A 12 -10.49 -7.01 -5.88
CA ALA A 12 -9.47 -7.91 -5.33
C ALA A 12 -8.36 -8.24 -6.35
N LYS A 13 -8.68 -8.35 -7.64
CA LYS A 13 -7.68 -8.68 -8.67
C LYS A 13 -6.64 -7.56 -8.85
N ASP A 14 -7.08 -6.31 -8.89
CA ASP A 14 -6.20 -5.16 -9.03
C ASP A 14 -5.43 -4.88 -7.75
N LEU A 15 -6.08 -5.07 -6.59
CA LEU A 15 -5.43 -4.99 -5.28
C LEU A 15 -4.34 -6.04 -5.11
N VAL A 16 -4.55 -7.27 -5.60
CA VAL A 16 -3.56 -8.35 -5.56
C VAL A 16 -2.38 -8.04 -6.49
N GLY A 17 -2.64 -7.53 -7.70
CA GLY A 17 -1.57 -7.08 -8.60
C GLY A 17 -0.71 -5.97 -7.97
N PHE A 18 -1.37 -5.00 -7.35
CA PHE A 18 -0.71 -3.95 -6.57
C PHE A 18 0.10 -4.51 -5.40
N ALA A 19 -0.48 -5.43 -4.61
CA ALA A 19 0.19 -6.03 -3.47
C ALA A 19 1.47 -6.77 -3.87
N ILE A 20 1.48 -7.47 -5.01
CA ILE A 20 2.68 -8.13 -5.53
C ILE A 20 3.78 -7.10 -5.83
N MET A 21 3.46 -6.02 -6.54
CA MET A 21 4.43 -4.95 -6.82
C MET A 21 4.93 -4.27 -5.54
N PHE A 22 4.04 -4.03 -4.58
CA PHE A 22 4.38 -3.51 -3.26
C PHE A 22 5.39 -4.42 -2.56
N PHE A 23 5.12 -5.72 -2.46
CA PHE A 23 6.01 -6.65 -1.76
C PHE A 23 7.38 -6.77 -2.45
N ILE A 24 7.46 -6.68 -3.78
CA ILE A 24 8.76 -6.69 -4.47
C ILE A 24 9.62 -5.49 -4.04
N ILE A 25 9.05 -4.28 -4.06
CA ILE A 25 9.77 -3.07 -3.65
C ILE A 25 10.11 -3.14 -2.15
N PHE A 26 9.14 -3.53 -1.33
CA PHE A 26 9.29 -3.63 0.12
C PHE A 26 10.43 -4.58 0.51
N LEU A 27 10.43 -5.80 -0.04
CA LEU A 27 11.48 -6.79 0.20
C LEU A 27 12.85 -6.35 -0.35
N ALA A 28 12.90 -5.62 -1.47
CA ALA A 28 14.15 -5.07 -1.99
C ALA A 28 14.77 -4.05 -1.01
N TYR A 29 13.96 -3.16 -0.43
CA TYR A 29 14.44 -2.27 0.62
C TYR A 29 14.80 -3.04 1.90
N ALA A 30 14.10 -4.13 2.23
CA ALA A 30 14.41 -4.94 3.42
C ALA A 30 15.80 -5.60 3.27
N GLN A 31 16.08 -6.11 2.07
CA GLN A 31 17.39 -6.67 1.72
C GLN A 31 18.49 -5.60 1.80
N LEU A 32 18.23 -4.41 1.25
CA LEU A 32 19.18 -3.29 1.30
C LEU A 32 19.47 -2.88 2.75
N ALA A 33 18.44 -2.73 3.58
CA ALA A 33 18.58 -2.34 4.97
C ALA A 33 19.35 -3.39 5.79
N TYR A 34 19.06 -4.67 5.56
CA TYR A 34 19.78 -5.78 6.16
C TYR A 34 21.29 -5.74 5.81
N LEU A 35 21.61 -5.48 4.54
CA LEU A 35 23.01 -5.44 4.09
C LEU A 35 23.78 -4.20 4.57
N VAL A 36 23.11 -3.05 4.65
CA VAL A 36 23.76 -1.78 5.01
C VAL A 36 23.82 -1.59 6.53
N PHE A 37 22.73 -1.89 7.24
CA PHE A 37 22.58 -1.59 8.66
C PHE A 37 22.64 -2.82 9.57
N GLY A 38 22.57 -4.03 9.04
CA GLY A 38 22.41 -5.24 9.86
C GLY A 38 23.57 -5.58 10.79
N THR A 39 24.77 -5.03 10.58
CA THR A 39 25.90 -5.19 11.50
C THR A 39 25.94 -4.14 12.61
N GLN A 40 25.27 -3.00 12.41
CA GLN A 40 25.38 -1.83 13.28
C GLN A 40 24.10 -1.58 14.10
N VAL A 41 22.93 -1.95 13.54
CA VAL A 41 21.62 -1.66 14.12
C VAL A 41 20.89 -2.97 14.39
N ASN A 42 20.54 -3.21 15.67
CA ASN A 42 19.89 -4.44 16.10
C ASN A 42 18.53 -4.67 15.41
N ASP A 43 17.81 -3.59 15.12
CA ASP A 43 16.53 -3.63 14.40
C ASP A 43 16.65 -4.12 12.94
N PHE A 44 17.86 -4.11 12.37
CA PHE A 44 18.17 -4.68 11.05
C PHE A 44 19.04 -5.94 11.13
N SER A 45 19.24 -6.52 12.32
CA SER A 45 20.16 -7.64 12.56
C SER A 45 19.84 -8.93 11.80
N THR A 46 18.58 -9.12 11.42
CA THR A 46 18.13 -10.25 10.60
C THR A 46 17.22 -9.75 9.49
N PHE A 47 17.10 -10.51 8.40
CA PHE A 47 16.19 -10.16 7.32
C PHE A 47 14.73 -10.06 7.81
N GLN A 48 14.31 -10.97 8.69
CA GLN A 48 12.97 -10.91 9.30
C GLN A 48 12.79 -9.68 10.19
N ALA A 49 13.78 -9.35 11.03
CA ALA A 49 13.73 -8.12 11.82
C ALA A 49 13.65 -6.88 10.92
N SER A 50 14.41 -6.84 9.82
CA SER A 50 14.39 -5.75 8.85
C SER A 50 13.00 -5.52 8.24
N ILE A 51 12.27 -6.60 7.92
CA ILE A 51 10.88 -6.53 7.46
C ILE A 51 9.97 -5.88 8.53
N PHE A 52 10.07 -6.31 9.79
CA PHE A 52 9.28 -5.73 10.88
C PHE A 52 9.62 -4.26 11.15
N THR A 53 10.91 -3.92 11.11
CA THR A 53 11.39 -2.55 11.29
C THR A 53 10.90 -1.62 10.20
N GLN A 54 10.79 -2.10 8.96
CA GLN A 54 10.15 -1.32 7.89
C GLN A 54 8.68 -1.03 8.15
N PHE A 55 7.92 -1.98 8.70
CA PHE A 55 6.54 -1.70 9.14
C PHE A 55 6.50 -0.65 10.27
N ARG A 56 7.44 -0.71 11.22
CA ARG A 56 7.58 0.33 12.26
C ARG A 56 7.86 1.71 11.68
N ILE A 57 8.73 1.80 10.67
CA ILE A 57 9.00 3.06 9.96
C ILE A 57 7.71 3.62 9.34
N ILE A 58 6.87 2.78 8.74
CA ILE A 58 5.57 3.21 8.18
C ILE A 58 4.64 3.74 9.27
N LEU A 59 4.59 3.07 10.42
CA LEU A 59 3.82 3.49 11.59
C LEU A 59 4.44 4.71 12.31
N ARG A 60 5.62 5.17 11.86
CA ARG A 60 6.44 6.22 12.50
C ARG A 60 6.84 5.87 13.94
N ASP A 61 6.88 4.59 14.26
CA ASP A 61 7.28 4.01 15.54
C ASP A 61 8.75 3.56 15.52
N PHE A 62 9.61 4.33 14.83
CA PHE A 62 11.01 4.01 14.64
C PHE A 62 11.88 5.24 14.89
N GLU A 63 12.98 5.05 15.62
CA GLU A 63 13.90 6.12 15.99
C GLU A 63 14.98 6.31 14.92
N PHE A 64 14.88 7.41 14.16
CA PHE A 64 15.79 7.71 13.04
C PHE A 64 17.27 7.85 13.48
N SER A 65 17.51 8.24 14.73
CA SER A 65 18.85 8.44 15.31
C SER A 65 19.75 7.21 15.13
N GLU A 66 19.21 6.00 15.26
CA GLU A 66 20.00 4.76 15.14
C GLU A 66 20.53 4.52 13.71
N ILE A 67 19.75 4.93 12.70
CA ILE A 67 20.14 4.81 11.29
C ILE A 67 21.18 5.87 10.92
N GLU A 68 21.02 7.08 11.45
CA GLU A 68 21.95 8.19 11.21
C GLU A 68 23.33 7.94 11.84
N GLU A 69 23.37 7.41 13.07
CA GLU A 69 24.61 7.04 13.75
C GLU A 69 25.34 5.89 13.05
N SER A 70 24.60 4.94 12.47
CA SER A 70 25.19 3.81 11.74
C SER A 70 25.84 4.24 10.43
N ASN A 71 25.14 5.04 9.61
CA ASN A 71 25.70 5.61 8.40
C ASN A 71 25.12 6.99 8.11
N PRO A 72 25.87 8.07 8.33
CA PRO A 72 25.35 9.44 8.23
C PRO A 72 25.01 9.86 6.79
N VAL A 73 25.45 9.11 5.78
CA VAL A 73 25.14 9.39 4.37
C VAL A 73 24.04 8.45 3.86
N LEU A 74 24.25 7.13 3.97
CA LEU A 74 23.30 6.14 3.43
C LEU A 74 22.02 6.05 4.27
N GLY A 75 22.09 6.33 5.57
CA GLY A 75 20.94 6.31 6.47
C GLY A 75 19.82 7.28 6.07
N PRO A 76 20.11 8.59 6.01
CA PRO A 76 19.13 9.59 5.56
C PRO A 76 18.61 9.35 4.14
N ILE A 77 19.49 8.89 3.23
CA ILE A 77 19.11 8.57 1.83
C ILE A 77 18.13 7.40 1.81
N TYR A 78 18.45 6.30 2.50
CA TYR A 78 17.57 5.13 2.61
C TYR A 78 16.22 5.53 3.20
N PHE A 79 16.21 6.24 4.33
CA PHE A 79 14.98 6.63 5.01
C PHE A 79 14.11 7.56 4.14
N THR A 80 14.72 8.60 3.54
CA THR A 80 14.00 9.57 2.71
C THR A 80 13.41 8.90 1.47
N THR A 81 14.18 8.07 0.78
CA THR A 81 13.69 7.36 -0.41
C THR A 81 12.62 6.34 -0.03
N PHE A 82 12.82 5.55 1.03
CA PHE A 82 11.83 4.60 1.51
C PHE A 82 10.49 5.27 1.86
N VAL A 83 10.52 6.36 2.65
CA VAL A 83 9.32 7.12 3.01
C VAL A 83 8.66 7.72 1.76
N PHE A 84 9.45 8.27 0.83
CA PHE A 84 8.91 8.82 -0.42
C PHE A 84 8.15 7.76 -1.24
N PHE A 85 8.78 6.61 -1.50
CA PHE A 85 8.18 5.55 -2.29
C PHE A 85 6.98 4.89 -1.58
N ILE A 86 7.09 4.59 -0.30
CA ILE A 86 6.05 3.85 0.44
C ILE A 86 4.86 4.74 0.80
N VAL A 87 5.10 5.93 1.34
CA VAL A 87 4.02 6.80 1.83
C VAL A 87 3.41 7.60 0.68
N PHE A 88 4.21 8.15 -0.24
CA PHE A 88 3.66 9.01 -1.29
C PHE A 88 3.25 8.25 -2.54
N ILE A 89 3.98 7.21 -2.95
CA ILE A 89 3.61 6.50 -4.19
C ILE A 89 2.63 5.38 -3.86
N LEU A 90 2.99 4.48 -2.96
CA LEU A 90 2.21 3.25 -2.74
C LEU A 90 0.90 3.52 -1.99
N MET A 91 0.89 4.37 -0.95
CA MET A 91 -0.34 4.75 -0.24
C MET A 91 -1.33 5.49 -1.15
N ASN A 92 -0.85 6.42 -2.00
CA ASN A 92 -1.73 7.11 -2.96
C ASN A 92 -2.22 6.21 -4.09
N MET A 93 -1.42 5.25 -4.55
CA MET A 93 -1.85 4.27 -5.56
C MET A 93 -2.91 3.31 -5.00
N PHE A 94 -2.76 2.87 -3.75
CA PHE A 94 -3.77 2.08 -3.06
C PHE A 94 -5.11 2.84 -2.95
N LEU A 95 -5.07 4.11 -2.55
CA LEU A 95 -6.25 4.98 -2.50
C LEU A 95 -6.88 5.18 -3.88
N ALA A 96 -6.06 5.34 -4.92
CA ALA A 96 -6.54 5.49 -6.29
C ALA A 96 -7.31 4.25 -6.76
N ILE A 97 -6.80 3.04 -6.53
CA ILE A 97 -7.48 1.78 -6.89
C ILE A 97 -8.84 1.66 -6.18
N ILE A 98 -8.88 1.99 -4.88
CA ILE A 98 -10.13 1.98 -4.11
C ILE A 98 -11.13 3.00 -4.66
N ASN A 99 -10.67 4.23 -4.92
CA ASN A 99 -11.53 5.31 -5.40
C ASN A 99 -12.08 5.04 -6.80
N ASP A 100 -11.27 4.42 -7.67
CA ASP A 100 -11.68 4.03 -9.01
C ASP A 100 -12.78 2.98 -8.95
N THR A 101 -12.58 1.93 -8.14
CA THR A 101 -13.59 0.88 -7.98
C THR A 101 -14.86 1.38 -7.30
N TYR A 102 -14.73 2.28 -6.31
CA TYR A 102 -15.87 2.91 -5.67
C TYR A 102 -16.68 3.73 -6.68
N SER A 103 -15.99 4.44 -7.57
CA SER A 103 -16.61 5.23 -8.64
C SER A 103 -17.31 4.35 -9.67
N GLU A 104 -16.70 3.21 -10.05
CA GLU A 104 -17.29 2.22 -10.96
C GLU A 104 -18.59 1.63 -10.39
N VAL A 105 -18.57 1.17 -9.13
CA VAL A 105 -19.78 0.60 -8.50
C VAL A 105 -20.88 1.64 -8.32
N LYS A 106 -20.53 2.89 -8.02
CA LYS A 106 -21.50 3.97 -7.94
C LYS A 106 -22.14 4.27 -9.30
N ALA A 107 -21.37 4.20 -10.39
CA ALA A 107 -21.88 4.35 -11.75
C ALA A 107 -22.83 3.21 -12.13
N ASP A 108 -22.44 1.95 -11.89
CA ASP A 108 -23.26 0.76 -12.14
C ASP A 108 -24.60 0.82 -11.38
N MET A 109 -24.59 1.26 -10.12
CA MET A 109 -25.82 1.44 -9.33
C MET A 109 -26.72 2.55 -9.88
N SER A 110 -26.14 3.66 -10.33
CA SER A 110 -26.91 4.77 -10.91
C SER A 110 -27.60 4.34 -12.21
N GLN A 111 -26.92 3.53 -13.02
CA GLN A 111 -27.46 3.03 -14.28
C GLN A 111 -28.56 1.98 -14.07
N GLN A 112 -28.36 1.03 -13.15
CA GLN A 112 -29.41 0.07 -12.78
C GLN A 112 -30.67 0.75 -12.23
N ARG A 113 -30.51 1.84 -11.46
CA ARG A 113 -31.64 2.61 -10.95
C ARG A 113 -32.42 3.30 -12.06
N SER A 114 -31.73 3.92 -13.03
CA SER A 114 -32.38 4.53 -14.19
C SER A 114 -33.09 3.52 -15.09
N GLU A 115 -32.54 2.32 -15.28
CA GLU A 115 -33.18 1.24 -16.03
C GLU A 115 -34.45 0.71 -15.33
N MET A 116 -34.41 0.56 -14.00
CA MET A 116 -35.60 0.20 -13.21
C MET A 116 -36.68 1.28 -13.29
N GLU A 117 -36.33 2.55 -13.11
CA GLU A 117 -37.27 3.67 -13.23
C GLU A 117 -37.90 3.75 -14.63
N MET A 118 -37.11 3.54 -15.70
CA MET A 118 -37.63 3.49 -17.07
C MET A 118 -38.59 2.31 -17.29
N THR A 119 -38.28 1.14 -16.74
CA THR A 119 -39.11 -0.06 -16.89
C THR A 119 -40.45 0.09 -16.17
N ASP A 120 -40.45 0.74 -15.00
CA ASP A 120 -41.67 1.04 -14.25
C ASP A 120 -42.55 2.09 -14.95
N LEU A 121 -41.95 3.06 -15.65
CA LEU A 121 -42.68 4.03 -16.46
C LEU A 121 -43.32 3.40 -17.70
N ILE A 122 -42.69 2.41 -18.32
CA ILE A 122 -43.21 1.72 -19.51
C ILE A 122 -44.34 0.74 -19.15
N LYS A 123 -44.35 0.19 -17.94
CA LYS A 123 -45.38 -0.76 -17.47
C LYS A 123 -46.69 -0.10 -17.01
N LYS A 124 -46.75 1.23 -16.94
CA LYS A 124 -47.93 2.00 -16.52
C LYS A 124 -48.63 2.64 -17.71
#